data_AF-A0A6I1GAB4-F1
#
_entry.id   AF-A0A6I1GAB4-F1
#
_cell.length_a   1.000
_cell.length_b   1.000
_cell.length_c   1.000
_cell.angle_alpha   90.00
_cell.angle_beta   90.00
_cell.angle_gamma   90.00
#
_symmetry.space_group_name_H-M   'P 1'
#
loop_
_entity.id
_entity.type
_entity.pdbx_description
1 polymer ?
#
loop_
_entity_poly.entity_id
_entity_poly.type
_entity_poly.pdbx_seq_one_letter_code
_entity_poly.pdbx_strand_id
1 'polypeptide(L)'
;MNPSLEQLREAEHRQASLGVVGPAVVVESGFGSCDWEPTVTGTHLRWVQREKSNHATVEIQYLIDHFLRPGARAATSGRAQFAEFSFDHVVSGVIAAERDDGRLSLITVADNVVSELVMTAGHDDGLW
;
A
#
# COMPACT_ATOMS: atom_id res chain seq x y z
N MET A 1 0.20 -28.57 3.52
CA MET A 1 -0.97 -29.16 2.83
C MET A 1 -1.72 -27.98 2.24
N ASN A 2 -1.71 -27.81 0.91
CA ASN A 2 -2.29 -26.62 0.27
C ASN A 2 -3.81 -26.81 0.08
N PRO A 3 -4.62 -25.77 0.35
CA PRO A 3 -6.06 -25.83 0.14
C PRO A 3 -6.37 -26.00 -1.36
N SER A 4 -7.49 -26.65 -1.66
CA SER A 4 -7.93 -26.84 -3.03
C SER A 4 -8.41 -25.52 -3.65
N LEU A 5 -8.33 -25.42 -4.97
CA LEU A 5 -8.76 -24.23 -5.73
C LEU A 5 -10.25 -23.90 -5.52
N GLU A 6 -11.06 -24.89 -5.12
CA GLU A 6 -12.47 -24.71 -4.81
C GLU A 6 -12.66 -24.05 -3.44
N GLN A 7 -11.84 -24.43 -2.45
CA GLN A 7 -11.82 -23.80 -1.12
C GLN A 7 -11.33 -22.34 -1.17
N LEU A 8 -10.43 -22.02 -2.10
CA LEU A 8 -9.97 -20.64 -2.33
C LEU A 8 -11.06 -19.79 -3.00
N ARG A 9 -11.79 -20.34 -3.98
CA ARG A 9 -12.89 -19.66 -4.66
C ARG A 9 -14.09 -19.41 -3.74
N GLU A 10 -14.41 -20.35 -2.86
CA GLU A 10 -15.47 -20.16 -1.85
C GLU A 10 -15.11 -19.11 -0.79
N ALA A 11 -13.82 -18.93 -0.47
CA ALA A 11 -13.35 -17.91 0.45
C ALA A 11 -13.38 -16.51 -0.17
N GLU A 12 -12.96 -16.38 -1.43
CA GLU A 12 -13.03 -15.13 -2.20
C GLU A 12 -14.48 -14.65 -2.38
N HIS A 13 -15.40 -15.57 -2.67
CA HIS A 13 -16.81 -15.22 -2.85
C HIS A 13 -17.51 -14.84 -1.53
N ARG A 14 -16.97 -15.27 -0.38
CA ARG A 14 -17.44 -14.91 0.97
C ARG A 14 -16.86 -13.59 1.47
N GLN A 15 -15.67 -13.21 1.00
CA GLN A 15 -15.05 -11.91 1.29
C GLN A 15 -15.69 -10.76 0.51
N ALA A 16 -16.16 -11.01 -0.72
CA ALA A 16 -16.80 -10.00 -1.56
C ALA A 16 -18.18 -9.52 -1.03
N SER A 17 -18.81 -10.25 -0.11
CA SER A 17 -20.15 -9.93 0.40
C SER A 17 -20.20 -9.21 1.76
N LEU A 18 -19.06 -8.97 2.42
CA LEU A 18 -19.05 -8.49 3.82
C LEU A 18 -18.36 -7.16 4.12
N GLY A 19 -17.72 -6.47 3.16
CA GLY A 19 -17.21 -5.11 3.41
C GLY A 19 -16.26 -4.97 4.61
N VAL A 20 -15.32 -5.91 4.80
CA VAL A 20 -14.34 -5.88 5.90
C VAL A 20 -12.90 -5.98 5.38
N VAL A 21 -12.10 -5.06 5.89
CA VAL A 21 -10.62 -4.96 5.86
C VAL A 21 -9.96 -6.33 5.98
N GLY A 22 -9.19 -6.72 4.96
CA GLY A 22 -8.41 -7.95 4.94
C GLY A 22 -7.22 -7.92 5.90
N PRO A 23 -6.67 -9.08 6.32
CA PRO A 23 -5.59 -9.15 7.29
C PRO A 23 -4.31 -8.54 6.71
N ALA A 24 -3.55 -7.84 7.55
CA ALA A 24 -2.25 -7.28 7.21
C ALA A 24 -1.33 -8.38 6.65
N VAL A 25 -1.13 -8.34 5.33
CA VAL A 25 -0.22 -9.21 4.61
C VAL A 25 1.18 -8.92 5.14
N VAL A 26 1.84 -9.92 5.73
CA VAL A 26 3.25 -9.84 6.07
C VAL A 26 4.04 -9.84 4.76
N VAL A 27 4.36 -8.64 4.26
CA VAL A 27 5.26 -8.47 3.13
C VAL A 27 6.69 -8.55 3.66
N GLU A 28 7.41 -9.63 3.36
CA GLU A 28 8.86 -9.61 3.34
C GLU A 28 9.28 -8.90 2.05
N SER A 29 9.81 -7.68 2.16
CA SER A 29 10.23 -6.90 1.01
C SER A 29 11.54 -7.48 0.45
N GLY A 30 11.44 -8.53 -0.36
CA GLY A 30 12.54 -9.02 -1.21
C GLY A 30 12.90 -8.06 -2.36
N PHE A 31 12.59 -6.77 -2.23
CA PHE A 31 12.79 -5.74 -3.24
C PHE A 31 14.14 -5.05 -3.01
N GLY A 32 14.97 -4.96 -4.07
CA GLY A 32 16.34 -4.44 -3.98
C GLY A 32 16.45 -2.96 -3.56
N SER A 33 15.42 -2.15 -3.81
CA SER A 33 15.32 -0.75 -3.37
C SER A 33 13.85 -0.31 -3.33
N CYS A 34 13.49 0.54 -2.35
CA CYS A 34 12.17 1.16 -2.26
C CYS A 34 12.10 2.43 -3.13
N ASP A 35 11.00 2.62 -3.86
CA ASP A 35 10.77 3.78 -4.73
C ASP A 35 10.24 5.01 -3.98
N TRP A 36 9.98 4.86 -2.68
CA TRP A 36 9.34 5.86 -1.84
C TRP A 36 10.23 6.20 -0.64
N GLU A 37 10.37 7.48 -0.36
CA GLU A 37 11.16 7.95 0.78
C GLU A 37 10.44 9.08 1.53
N PRO A 38 10.67 9.21 2.86
CA PRO A 38 10.25 10.39 3.58
C PRO A 38 10.99 11.62 3.07
N THR A 39 10.29 12.75 3.03
CA THR A 39 10.91 14.07 2.86
C THR A 39 11.83 14.40 4.04
N VAL A 40 12.77 15.33 3.85
CA VAL A 40 13.69 15.80 4.91
C VAL A 40 12.93 16.35 6.13
N THR A 41 11.75 16.92 5.92
CA THR A 41 10.89 17.43 7.01
C THR A 41 10.07 16.34 7.68
N GLY A 42 10.08 15.10 7.17
CA GLY A 42 9.32 13.98 7.72
C GLY A 42 7.81 14.10 7.55
N THR A 43 7.32 15.04 6.74
CA THR A 43 5.88 15.36 6.66
C THR A 43 5.11 14.53 5.63
N HIS A 44 5.79 14.05 4.59
CA HIS A 44 5.19 13.31 3.48
C HIS A 44 6.19 12.31 2.91
N LEU A 45 5.67 11.26 2.25
CA LEU A 45 6.43 10.38 1.38
C LEU A 45 6.46 10.96 -0.03
N ARG A 46 7.60 10.81 -0.71
CA ARG A 46 7.76 11.19 -2.11
C ARG A 46 8.29 10.03 -2.93
N TRP A 47 7.86 9.99 -4.18
CA TRP A 47 8.43 9.11 -5.17
C TRP A 47 9.84 9.58 -5.55
N VAL A 48 10.82 8.68 -5.57
CA VAL A 48 12.23 8.98 -5.86
C VAL A 48 12.53 9.13 -7.36
N GLN A 49 11.49 9.32 -8.18
CA GLN A 49 11.60 9.57 -9.63
C GLN A 49 12.34 8.46 -10.40
N ARG A 50 12.09 7.20 -10.05
CA ARG A 50 12.49 6.05 -10.88
C ARG A 50 11.71 6.06 -12.19
N GLU A 51 12.03 5.15 -13.10
CA GLU A 51 11.26 5.01 -14.34
C GLU A 51 9.81 4.61 -14.07
N LYS A 52 9.60 3.65 -13.16
CA LYS A 52 8.28 3.14 -12.75
C LYS A 52 8.32 2.72 -11.28
N SER A 53 7.16 2.71 -10.62
CA SER A 53 6.99 2.00 -9.35
C SER A 53 5.98 0.88 -9.51
N ASN A 54 6.46 -0.32 -9.85
CA ASN A 54 5.63 -1.51 -10.06
C ASN A 54 5.07 -2.08 -8.75
N HIS A 55 5.55 -1.57 -7.60
CA HIS A 55 5.25 -2.12 -6.29
C HIS A 55 4.76 -1.05 -5.30
N ALA A 56 4.31 0.11 -5.77
CA ALA A 56 3.90 1.23 -4.91
C ALA A 56 2.98 0.81 -3.74
N THR A 57 1.92 0.05 -4.01
CA THR A 57 0.98 -0.45 -2.99
C THR A 57 1.70 -1.27 -1.90
N VAL A 58 2.61 -2.15 -2.32
CA VAL A 58 3.35 -3.07 -1.45
C VAL A 58 4.43 -2.35 -0.66
N GLU A 59 5.14 -1.42 -1.29
CA GLU A 59 6.20 -0.64 -0.66
C GLU A 59 5.65 0.35 0.37
N ILE A 60 4.55 1.03 0.06
CA ILE A 60 3.88 1.92 1.01
C ILE A 60 3.38 1.11 2.20
N GLN A 61 2.76 -0.05 1.98
CA GLN A 61 2.35 -0.95 3.07
C GLN A 61 3.54 -1.39 3.93
N TYR A 62 4.68 -1.72 3.30
CA TYR A 62 5.91 -2.05 4.01
C TYR A 62 6.40 -0.88 4.87
N LEU A 63 6.45 0.34 4.34
CA LEU A 63 6.87 1.52 5.11
C LEU A 63 5.96 1.73 6.33
N ILE A 64 4.64 1.59 6.14
CA ILE A 64 3.65 1.68 7.20
C ILE A 64 3.91 0.66 8.30
N ASP A 65 4.01 -0.62 7.95
CA ASP A 65 4.13 -1.71 8.92
C ASP A 65 5.51 -1.76 9.59
N HIS A 66 6.55 -1.33 8.87
CA HIS A 66 7.92 -1.44 9.36
C HIS A 66 8.35 -0.23 10.16
N PHE A 67 7.89 0.98 9.81
CA PHE A 67 8.35 2.22 10.41
C PHE A 67 7.22 3.12 10.91
N LEU A 68 6.13 3.30 10.16
CA LEU A 68 5.32 4.50 10.39
C LEU A 68 4.25 4.31 11.46
N ARG A 69 3.61 3.15 11.58
CA ARG A 69 2.48 2.96 12.50
C ARG A 69 2.90 2.60 13.94
N PRO A 70 2.03 2.82 14.94
CA PRO A 70 2.20 2.28 16.28
C PRO A 70 2.44 0.76 16.27
N GLY A 71 3.49 0.32 16.96
CA GLY A 71 3.90 -1.09 16.98
C GLY A 71 4.60 -1.55 15.69
N ALA A 72 5.11 -0.60 14.90
CA ALA A 72 5.95 -0.87 13.74
C ALA A 72 7.13 -1.80 14.09
N ARG A 73 7.52 -2.66 13.14
CA ARG A 73 8.54 -3.71 13.37
C ARG A 73 9.90 -3.15 13.80
N ALA A 74 10.33 -2.02 13.25
CA ALA A 74 11.62 -1.45 13.62
C ALA A 74 11.64 -0.94 15.08
N ALA A 75 10.49 -0.63 15.68
CA ALA A 75 10.41 -0.22 17.08
C ALA A 75 10.91 -1.31 18.04
N THR A 76 10.79 -2.59 17.67
CA THR A 76 11.24 -3.72 18.49
C THR A 76 12.69 -4.15 18.21
N SER A 77 13.39 -3.45 17.31
CA SER A 77 14.72 -3.88 16.84
C SER A 77 15.86 -3.59 17.82
N GLY A 78 15.66 -2.69 18.80
CA GLY A 78 16.68 -2.27 19.76
C GLY A 78 17.86 -1.50 19.13
N ARG A 79 17.73 -1.08 17.86
CA ARG A 79 18.79 -0.40 17.12
C ARG A 79 18.89 1.08 17.51
N ALA A 80 20.08 1.54 17.86
CA ALA A 80 20.31 2.89 18.39
C ALA A 80 19.87 4.02 17.44
N GLN A 81 19.95 3.82 16.11
CA GLN A 81 19.50 4.82 15.13
C GLN A 81 18.00 5.11 15.19
N PHE A 82 17.20 4.28 15.88
CA PHE A 82 15.77 4.49 16.05
C PHE A 82 15.40 5.01 17.44
N ALA A 83 16.38 5.36 18.29
CA ALA A 83 16.11 5.79 19.67
C ALA A 83 15.19 7.01 19.77
N GLU A 84 15.26 7.92 18.78
CA GLU A 84 14.45 9.15 18.72
C GLU A 84 13.29 9.06 17.74
N PHE A 85 13.11 7.92 17.06
CA PHE A 85 12.04 7.74 16.09
C PHE A 85 10.74 7.35 16.80
N SER A 86 9.63 8.06 16.55
CA SER A 86 8.43 7.97 17.39
C SER A 86 7.50 6.80 17.04
N PHE A 87 7.53 6.27 15.81
CA PHE A 87 6.70 5.15 15.38
C PHE A 87 5.18 5.37 15.57
N ASP A 88 4.71 6.62 15.53
CA ASP A 88 3.31 7.00 15.78
C ASP A 88 2.69 7.80 14.63
N HIS A 89 3.23 7.61 13.43
CA HIS A 89 2.82 8.33 12.24
C HIS A 89 1.54 7.75 11.63
N VAL A 90 0.78 8.64 11.00
CA VAL A 90 -0.40 8.30 10.21
C VAL A 90 -0.14 8.73 8.77
N VAL A 91 -0.23 7.78 7.84
CA VAL A 91 -0.08 8.03 6.41
C VAL A 91 -1.47 8.12 5.78
N SER A 92 -1.74 9.25 5.15
CA SER A 92 -2.94 9.48 4.34
C SER A 92 -2.57 10.25 3.08
N GLY A 93 -3.09 9.84 1.93
CA GLY A 93 -2.74 10.43 0.64
C GLY A 93 -3.24 9.63 -0.56
N VAL A 94 -2.95 10.15 -1.74
CA VAL A 94 -3.39 9.59 -3.02
C VAL A 94 -2.23 9.58 -4.01
N ILE A 95 -2.12 8.49 -4.77
CA ILE A 95 -1.21 8.34 -5.90
C ILE A 95 -2.09 8.05 -7.12
N ALA A 96 -2.04 8.94 -8.11
CA ALA A 96 -2.60 8.69 -9.43
C ALA A 96 -1.47 8.24 -10.35
N ALA A 97 -1.65 7.11 -11.03
CA ALA A 97 -0.66 6.55 -11.93
C ALA A 97 -1.32 6.09 -13.22
N GLU A 98 -0.55 6.15 -14.31
CA GLU A 98 -0.88 5.46 -15.55
C GLU A 98 -0.21 4.08 -15.55
N ARG A 99 -0.96 3.06 -15.95
CA ARG A 99 -0.45 1.69 -16.10
C ARG A 99 0.10 1.50 -17.51
N ASP A 100 0.88 0.43 -17.70
CA ASP A 100 1.44 0.06 -19.01
C ASP A 100 0.37 -0.19 -20.10
N ASP A 101 -0.87 -0.47 -19.71
CA ASP A 101 -2.01 -0.65 -20.62
C ASP A 101 -2.82 0.63 -20.86
N GLY A 102 -2.33 1.79 -20.40
CA GLY A 102 -2.95 3.10 -20.57
C GLY A 102 -4.12 3.38 -19.62
N ARG A 103 -4.49 2.44 -18.73
CA ARG A 103 -5.50 2.70 -17.71
C ARG A 103 -4.93 3.52 -16.57
N LEU A 104 -5.77 4.36 -15.97
CA LEU A 104 -5.43 5.06 -14.74
C LEU A 104 -5.69 4.15 -13.54
N SER A 105 -4.77 4.15 -12.57
CA SER A 105 -5.00 3.61 -11.24
C SER A 105 -4.89 4.70 -10.19
N LEU A 106 -5.69 4.54 -9.14
CA LEU A 106 -5.70 5.39 -7.97
C LEU A 106 -5.36 4.55 -6.75
N ILE A 107 -4.18 4.73 -6.20
CA ILE A 107 -3.80 4.14 -4.92
C ILE A 107 -4.16 5.17 -3.85
N THR A 108 -5.06 4.79 -2.94
CA THR A 108 -5.47 5.62 -1.81
C THR A 108 -4.92 5.02 -0.53
N VAL A 109 -4.28 5.86 0.27
CA VAL A 109 -3.92 5.55 1.64
C VAL A 109 -4.81 6.36 2.55
N ALA A 110 -5.60 5.69 3.38
CA ALA A 110 -6.45 6.33 4.38
C ALA A 110 -6.10 5.75 5.75
N ASP A 111 -5.52 6.58 6.61
CA ASP A 111 -5.16 6.23 7.98
C ASP A 111 -4.38 4.89 8.07
N ASN A 112 -3.28 4.82 7.32
CA ASN A 112 -2.43 3.63 7.18
C ASN A 112 -3.05 2.43 6.44
N VAL A 113 -4.24 2.57 5.86
CA VAL A 113 -4.88 1.54 5.03
C VAL A 113 -4.66 1.83 3.57
N VAL A 114 -3.93 0.95 2.88
CA VAL A 114 -3.66 1.07 1.44
C VAL A 114 -4.75 0.34 0.65
N SER A 115 -5.26 1.01 -0.39
CA SER A 115 -6.22 0.45 -1.34
C SER A 115 -5.87 0.93 -2.75
N GLU A 116 -6.24 0.15 -3.77
CA GLU A 116 -6.01 0.49 -5.17
C GLU A 116 -7.28 0.28 -5.98
N LEU A 117 -7.63 1.29 -6.77
CA LEU A 117 -8.73 1.24 -7.73
C LEU A 117 -8.17 1.44 -9.14
N VAL A 118 -8.48 0.52 -10.05
CA VAL A 118 -8.21 0.72 -11.47
C VAL A 118 -9.43 1.35 -12.11
N MET A 119 -9.23 2.52 -12.72
CA MET A 119 -10.31 3.28 -13.35
C MET A 119 -10.59 2.72 -14.74
N THR A 120 -11.87 2.68 -15.09
CA THR A 120 -12.34 2.48 -16.47
C THR A 120 -12.74 3.82 -17.04
N ALA A 121 -12.53 4.02 -18.34
CA ALA A 121 -13.03 5.21 -19.03
C ALA A 121 -14.54 5.33 -18.78
N GLY A 122 -14.98 6.54 -18.40
CA GLY A 122 -16.41 6.82 -18.30
C GLY A 122 -17.04 6.64 -19.67
N HIS A 123 -18.13 5.87 -19.73
CA HIS A 123 -19.00 5.92 -20.90
C HIS A 123 -19.85 7.17 -20.75
N ASP A 124 -19.71 8.08 -21.71
CA ASP A 124 -20.62 9.20 -21.84
C ASP A 124 -21.93 8.66 -22.44
N ASP A 125 -22.97 8.53 -21.61
CA ASP A 125 -24.32 8.16 -22.05
C ASP A 125 -25.05 9.32 -22.76
N GLY A 126 -24.41 10.48 -22.95
CA GLY A 126 -24.97 11.65 -23.63
C GLY A 126 -26.11 12.32 -22.86
N LEU A 127 -26.16 12.15 -21.54
CA LEU A 127 -27.16 12.77 -20.67
C LEU A 127 -26.72 14.17 -20.24
N TRP A 128 -26.68 15.09 -21.21
CA TRP A 128 -26.67 16.54 -20.99
C TRP A 128 -27.50 17.27 -22.04
#